data_AF-A0AAV2D5L9-F1
#
_entry.id   AF-A0AAV2D5L9-F1
#
_cell.length_a   1.000
_cell.length_b   1.000
_cell.length_c   1.000
_cell.angle_alpha   90.00
_cell.angle_beta   90.00
_cell.angle_gamma   90.00
#
_symmetry.space_group_name_H-M   'P 1'
#
loop_
_entity.id
_entity.type
_entity.pdbx_description
1 polymer ?
#
loop_
_entity_poly.entity_id
_entity_poly.type
_entity_poly.pdbx_seq_one_letter_code
_entity_poly.pdbx_strand_id
1 'polypeptide(L)'
;MEKELLGYDTIDISRPNIASELKLYLQHHQLPMGKDSRTGITEMVAYVGHSCERSTDLLSQYMNYKVSGSCPDDWSLAQKLILRGCEPLPRRRCFAKGGSKLGLLKPFPLSLWSSVVDNKVVGSWSGYGCKGLDCLSKKKLSRECVNCFDLGGAENQRYVKSKGKNDFLLDDVLGLGSGEIRIGFDIGGGLLGLVEQVCGRRW
;
A
#
# COMPACT_ATOMS: atom_id res chain seq x y z
N MET A 1 3.23 -8.95 36.10
CA MET A 1 2.89 -7.67 36.74
C MET A 1 2.62 -6.57 35.71
N GLU A 2 3.43 -6.40 34.64
CA GLU A 2 3.16 -5.39 33.59
C GLU A 2 1.89 -5.61 32.76
N LYS A 3 1.48 -6.87 32.53
CA LYS A 3 0.24 -7.19 31.79
C LYS A 3 -1.04 -6.66 32.46
N GLU A 4 -1.07 -6.60 33.79
CA GLU A 4 -2.25 -6.19 34.56
C GLU A 4 -2.30 -4.68 34.82
N LEU A 5 -1.17 -3.98 34.75
CA LEU A 5 -1.09 -2.54 35.10
C LEU A 5 -1.47 -1.59 33.96
N LEU A 6 -1.50 -2.07 32.71
CA LEU A 6 -1.68 -1.21 31.53
C LEU A 6 -2.83 -1.64 30.60
N GLY A 7 -3.58 -2.70 30.93
CA GLY A 7 -4.73 -3.14 30.12
C GLY A 7 -4.37 -3.54 28.67
N TYR A 8 -3.14 -3.99 28.44
CA TYR A 8 -2.73 -4.50 27.14
C TYR A 8 -3.29 -5.90 26.92
N ASP A 9 -4.45 -5.98 26.28
CA ASP A 9 -4.97 -7.22 25.72
C ASP A 9 -4.01 -7.70 24.61
N THR A 10 -3.21 -8.72 24.92
CA THR A 10 -2.27 -9.33 23.97
C THR A 10 -2.98 -10.43 23.18
N ILE A 11 -2.81 -10.44 21.86
CA ILE A 11 -3.29 -11.54 21.02
C ILE A 11 -2.64 -12.84 21.50
N ASP A 12 -3.47 -13.81 21.88
CA ASP A 12 -3.02 -15.13 22.30
C ASP A 12 -2.59 -15.96 21.07
N ILE A 13 -1.28 -16.06 20.88
CA ILE A 13 -0.64 -16.81 19.79
C ILE A 13 -0.78 -18.33 19.91
N SER A 14 -1.21 -18.84 21.07
CA SER A 14 -1.42 -20.28 21.30
C SER A 14 -2.75 -20.80 20.73
N ARG A 15 -3.67 -19.89 20.37
CA ARG A 15 -4.97 -20.25 19.79
C ARG A 15 -4.82 -21.11 18.52
N PRO A 16 -5.62 -22.18 18.38
CA PRO A 16 -5.73 -22.87 17.11
C PRO A 16 -6.29 -21.89 16.07
N ASN A 17 -5.75 -21.87 14.84
CA ASN A 17 -6.11 -20.99 13.71
C ASN A 17 -5.34 -19.66 13.57
N ILE A 18 -4.31 -19.39 14.36
CA ILE A 18 -3.41 -18.24 14.11
C ILE A 18 -2.46 -18.58 12.95
N ALA A 19 -2.42 -17.72 11.92
CA ALA A 19 -1.54 -17.88 10.77
C ALA A 19 -0.04 -17.81 11.14
N SER A 20 0.81 -18.57 10.45
CA SER A 20 2.26 -18.61 10.74
C SER A 20 2.95 -17.26 10.64
N GLU A 21 2.58 -16.44 9.64
CA GLU A 21 3.14 -15.09 9.48
C GLU A 21 2.70 -14.15 10.59
N LEU A 22 1.48 -14.33 11.14
CA LEU A 22 1.02 -13.54 12.28
C LEU A 22 1.80 -13.93 13.55
N LYS A 23 2.06 -15.22 13.76
CA LYS A 23 2.91 -15.68 14.89
C LYS A 23 4.31 -15.10 14.78
N LEU A 24 4.91 -15.17 13.59
CA LEU A 24 6.24 -14.61 13.35
C LEU A 24 6.26 -13.10 13.55
N TYR A 25 5.25 -12.37 13.08
CA TYR A 25 5.17 -10.93 13.26
C TYR A 25 5.07 -10.53 14.74
N LEU A 26 4.23 -11.24 15.51
CA LEU A 26 4.03 -10.99 16.94
C LEU A 26 5.18 -11.52 17.81
N GLN A 27 6.07 -12.34 17.26
CA GLN A 27 7.19 -12.89 18.00
C GLN A 27 8.15 -11.76 18.43
N HIS A 28 8.68 -11.88 19.65
CA HIS A 28 9.72 -10.99 20.12
C HIS A 28 11.02 -11.27 19.35
N HIS A 29 11.62 -10.22 18.80
CA HIS A 29 12.87 -10.32 18.06
C HIS A 29 13.99 -9.70 18.88
N GLN A 30 15.09 -10.42 19.10
CA GLN A 30 16.25 -9.83 19.76
C GLN A 30 16.76 -8.62 18.97
N LEU A 31 17.20 -7.59 19.69
CA LEU A 31 17.81 -6.42 19.07
C LEU A 31 19.09 -6.83 18.34
N PRO A 32 19.27 -6.44 17.07
CA PRO A 32 20.45 -6.83 16.28
C PRO A 32 21.79 -6.42 16.93
N MET A 33 21.79 -5.32 17.69
CA MET A 33 22.96 -4.75 18.34
C MET A 33 23.04 -5.10 19.84
N GLY A 34 22.19 -6.02 20.31
CA GLY A 34 22.07 -6.35 21.73
C GLY A 34 21.33 -5.28 22.54
N LYS A 35 21.56 -5.27 23.85
CA LYS A 35 20.84 -4.44 24.81
C LYS A 35 21.04 -2.95 24.54
N ASP A 36 19.94 -2.20 24.44
CA ASP A 36 20.00 -0.74 24.35
C ASP A 36 20.56 -0.14 25.65
N SER A 37 21.56 0.74 25.54
CA SER A 37 22.26 1.29 26.70
C SER A 37 21.42 2.28 27.52
N ARG A 38 20.39 2.89 26.91
CA ARG A 38 19.54 3.90 27.55
C ARG A 38 18.31 3.29 28.22
N THR A 39 17.61 2.42 27.50
CA THR A 39 16.34 1.82 27.93
C THR A 39 16.50 0.44 28.54
N GLY A 40 17.63 -0.22 28.28
CA GLY A 40 17.88 -1.59 28.73
C GLY A 40 17.05 -2.66 28.01
N ILE A 41 16.28 -2.28 26.99
CA ILE A 41 15.49 -3.20 26.18
C ILE A 41 16.43 -4.11 25.40
N THR A 42 16.10 -5.40 25.34
CA THR A 42 16.86 -6.42 24.60
C THR A 42 16.11 -6.95 23.39
N GLU A 43 14.79 -6.75 23.35
CA GLU A 43 13.88 -7.30 22.36
C GLU A 43 13.00 -6.23 21.72
N MET A 44 12.80 -6.33 20.42
CA MET A 44 11.79 -5.62 19.66
C MET A 44 10.49 -6.39 19.72
N VAL A 45 9.43 -5.70 20.12
CA VAL A 45 8.04 -6.19 20.05
C VAL A 45 7.32 -5.52 18.90
N ALA A 46 6.48 -6.27 18.19
CA ALA A 46 5.62 -5.70 17.17
C ALA A 46 4.39 -5.05 17.81
N TYR A 47 3.98 -3.90 17.28
CA TYR A 47 2.76 -3.24 17.72
C TYR A 47 1.57 -3.71 16.90
N VAL A 48 0.48 -4.04 17.59
CA VAL A 48 -0.81 -4.31 16.98
C VAL A 48 -1.86 -3.52 17.75
N GLY A 49 -2.78 -2.87 17.04
CA GLY A 49 -3.83 -2.09 17.69
C GLY A 49 -4.70 -2.96 18.59
N HIS A 50 -5.09 -2.46 19.76
CA HIS A 50 -5.89 -3.21 20.74
C HIS A 50 -7.16 -3.81 20.14
N SER A 51 -7.83 -3.10 19.23
CA SER A 51 -9.06 -3.59 18.58
C SER A 51 -8.85 -4.84 17.70
N CYS A 52 -7.61 -5.16 17.33
CA CYS A 52 -7.28 -6.40 16.61
C CYS A 52 -7.48 -7.66 17.45
N GLU A 53 -7.46 -7.58 18.78
CA GLU A 53 -7.71 -8.71 19.67
C GLU A 53 -9.12 -9.29 19.47
N ARG A 54 -10.09 -8.44 19.13
CA ARG A 54 -11.47 -8.83 18.75
C ARG A 54 -11.62 -9.27 17.29
N SER A 55 -10.56 -9.13 16.49
CA SER A 55 -10.55 -9.43 15.05
C SER A 55 -9.42 -10.39 14.67
N THR A 56 -8.98 -11.25 15.60
CA THR A 56 -7.84 -12.17 15.40
C THR A 56 -8.05 -13.12 14.23
N ASP A 57 -9.29 -13.53 13.97
CA ASP A 57 -9.61 -14.44 12.87
C ASP A 57 -9.43 -13.75 11.51
N LEU A 58 -9.94 -12.51 11.37
CA LEU A 58 -9.75 -11.70 10.17
C LEU A 58 -8.27 -11.36 9.97
N LEU A 59 -7.55 -11.06 11.06
CA LEU A 59 -6.13 -10.74 11.02
C LEU A 59 -5.31 -11.97 10.62
N SER A 60 -5.66 -13.14 11.14
CA SER A 60 -5.04 -14.42 10.76
C SER A 60 -5.33 -14.76 9.31
N GLN A 61 -6.56 -14.54 8.83
CA GLN A 61 -6.90 -14.70 7.42
C GLN A 61 -6.08 -13.76 6.54
N TYR A 62 -5.90 -12.51 6.94
CA TYR A 62 -5.11 -11.52 6.22
C TYR A 62 -3.62 -11.88 6.23
N MET A 63 -3.11 -12.44 7.32
CA MET A 63 -1.71 -12.88 7.41
C MET A 63 -1.47 -14.27 6.81
N ASN A 64 -2.50 -14.94 6.30
CA ASN A 64 -2.37 -16.23 5.64
C ASN A 64 -1.99 -16.07 4.16
N TYR A 65 -0.72 -15.74 3.91
CA TYR A 65 -0.17 -15.62 2.56
C TYR A 65 1.06 -16.53 2.35
N LYS A 66 1.36 -16.83 1.08
CA LYS A 66 2.53 -17.61 0.72
C LYS A 66 3.81 -16.77 0.79
N VAL A 67 4.72 -17.15 1.69
CA VAL A 67 6.07 -16.57 1.77
C VAL A 67 6.80 -16.76 0.44
N SER A 68 7.51 -15.72 -0.01
CA SER A 68 8.22 -15.68 -1.29
C SER A 68 7.32 -15.94 -2.51
N GLY A 69 5.99 -15.81 -2.34
CA GLY A 69 5.01 -15.87 -3.42
C GLY A 69 4.46 -14.49 -3.77
N SER A 70 3.46 -14.46 -4.66
CA SER A 70 2.68 -13.24 -4.90
C SER A 70 1.86 -12.90 -3.66
N CYS A 71 1.85 -11.62 -3.27
CA CYS A 71 0.90 -11.16 -2.26
C CYS A 71 -0.55 -11.36 -2.75
N PRO A 72 -1.46 -11.82 -1.89
CA PRO A 72 -2.89 -11.85 -2.19
C PRO A 72 -3.41 -10.44 -2.48
N ASP A 73 -4.38 -10.37 -3.40
CA ASP A 73 -5.15 -9.16 -3.68
C ASP A 73 -6.48 -9.27 -2.92
N ASP A 74 -6.44 -8.93 -1.64
CA ASP A 74 -7.54 -9.05 -0.69
C ASP A 74 -7.81 -7.72 0.02
N TRP A 75 -7.92 -6.66 -0.79
CA TRP A 75 -8.30 -5.32 -0.35
C TRP A 75 -9.54 -5.32 0.55
N SER A 76 -10.56 -6.10 0.18
CA SER A 76 -11.80 -6.19 0.97
C SER A 76 -11.59 -6.71 2.39
N LEU A 77 -10.59 -7.57 2.62
CA LEU A 77 -10.24 -8.08 3.93
C LEU A 77 -9.48 -7.02 4.75
N ALA A 78 -8.54 -6.31 4.11
CA ALA A 78 -7.87 -5.15 4.71
C ALA A 78 -8.89 -4.09 5.14
N GLN A 79 -9.84 -3.76 4.27
CA GLN A 79 -10.89 -2.79 4.58
C GLN A 79 -11.78 -3.24 5.74
N LYS A 80 -12.14 -4.53 5.81
CA LYS A 80 -12.89 -5.07 6.96
C LYS A 80 -12.12 -4.94 8.27
N LEU A 81 -10.80 -5.16 8.27
CA LEU A 81 -9.96 -4.95 9.44
C LEU A 81 -9.99 -3.48 9.88
N ILE A 82 -9.77 -2.55 8.95
CA ILE A 82 -9.79 -1.10 9.22
C ILE A 82 -11.13 -0.68 9.81
N LEU A 83 -12.25 -1.14 9.24
CA LEU A 83 -13.60 -0.87 9.74
C LEU A 83 -13.86 -1.43 11.16
N ARG A 84 -13.06 -2.39 11.61
CA ARG A 84 -13.08 -2.95 12.97
C ARG A 84 -12.03 -2.32 13.89
N GLY A 85 -11.35 -1.25 13.45
CA GLY A 85 -10.29 -0.59 14.21
C GLY A 85 -8.98 -1.39 14.26
N CYS A 86 -8.84 -2.43 13.43
CA CYS A 86 -7.63 -3.21 13.34
C CYS A 86 -6.84 -2.82 12.09
N GLU A 87 -5.60 -2.38 12.25
CA GLU A 87 -4.75 -2.02 11.12
C GLU A 87 -4.25 -3.29 10.40
N PRO A 88 -4.34 -3.37 9.05
CA PRO A 88 -3.75 -4.46 8.28
C PRO A 88 -2.23 -4.48 8.43
N LEU A 89 -1.67 -5.61 8.87
CA LEU A 89 -0.24 -5.68 9.17
C LEU A 89 0.64 -5.69 7.91
N PRO A 90 1.86 -5.12 7.96
CA PRO A 90 2.74 -5.09 6.79
C PRO A 90 3.15 -6.48 6.29
N ARG A 91 2.81 -6.81 5.04
CA ARG A 91 3.27 -8.04 4.37
C ARG A 91 4.61 -7.82 3.67
N ARG A 92 5.71 -8.07 4.40
CA ARG A 92 7.08 -7.87 3.87
C ARG A 92 7.69 -9.10 3.21
N ARG A 93 7.06 -10.27 3.36
CA ARG A 93 7.61 -11.57 2.93
C ARG A 93 6.87 -12.17 1.73
N CYS A 94 6.04 -11.38 1.06
CA CYS A 94 5.48 -11.70 -0.25
C CYS A 94 5.88 -10.61 -1.25
N PHE A 95 5.90 -10.95 -2.53
CA PHE A 95 6.20 -10.02 -3.60
C PHE A 95 4.92 -9.35 -4.06
N ALA A 96 4.91 -8.01 -4.04
CA ALA A 96 3.87 -7.26 -4.73
C ALA A 96 3.80 -7.73 -6.19
N LYS A 97 2.60 -7.85 -6.75
CA LYS A 97 2.44 -8.18 -8.17
C LYS A 97 3.06 -7.05 -9.00
N GLY A 98 4.24 -7.29 -9.56
CA GLY A 98 4.82 -6.41 -10.56
C GLY A 98 4.07 -6.57 -11.87
N GLY A 99 3.71 -5.46 -12.51
CA GLY A 99 3.26 -5.49 -13.90
C GLY A 99 4.32 -6.15 -14.78
N SER A 100 3.90 -6.94 -15.78
CA SER A 100 4.84 -7.57 -16.69
C SER A 100 5.60 -6.50 -17.48
N LYS A 101 6.93 -6.47 -17.32
CA LYS A 101 7.84 -5.55 -18.03
C LYS A 101 7.96 -5.83 -19.54
N LEU A 102 7.11 -6.66 -20.11
CA LEU A 102 7.28 -7.16 -21.48
C LEU A 102 6.77 -6.14 -22.50
N GLY A 103 7.67 -5.28 -22.98
CA GLY A 103 7.55 -4.56 -24.26
C GLY A 103 6.75 -3.25 -24.28
N LEU A 104 6.44 -2.66 -23.12
CA LEU A 104 5.43 -1.59 -22.99
C LEU A 104 5.93 -0.21 -22.53
N LEU A 105 7.24 0.02 -22.50
CA LEU A 105 7.78 1.33 -22.12
C LEU A 105 7.96 2.18 -23.38
N LYS A 106 7.04 3.12 -23.61
CA LYS A 106 7.29 4.20 -24.57
C LYS A 106 8.50 5.02 -24.09
N PRO A 107 9.36 5.51 -25.00
CA PRO A 107 10.46 6.38 -24.59
C PRO A 107 9.91 7.67 -23.99
N PHE A 108 10.61 8.21 -22.98
CA PHE A 108 10.36 9.58 -22.53
C PHE A 108 10.58 10.55 -23.70
N PRO A 109 9.73 11.57 -23.92
CA PRO A 109 8.59 12.00 -23.09
C PRO A 109 7.24 11.36 -23.47
N LEU A 110 7.18 10.52 -24.50
CA LEU A 110 5.94 9.93 -25.01
C LEU A 110 5.24 9.01 -23.99
N SER A 111 5.94 8.59 -22.94
CA SER A 111 5.40 7.79 -21.84
C SER A 111 4.56 8.57 -20.83
N LEU A 112 4.72 9.90 -20.71
CA LEU A 112 4.11 10.68 -19.62
C LEU A 112 2.58 10.73 -19.70
N TRP A 113 2.06 11.00 -20.90
CA TRP A 113 0.63 11.25 -21.13
C TRP A 113 -0.04 10.15 -21.95
N SER A 114 0.72 9.13 -22.34
CA SER A 114 0.12 8.00 -23.01
C SER A 114 -0.62 7.15 -21.99
N SER A 115 -1.91 6.89 -22.25
CA SER A 115 -2.55 5.71 -21.68
C SER A 115 -1.66 4.52 -21.99
N VAL A 116 -1.35 3.70 -20.98
CA VAL A 116 -0.74 2.38 -21.21
C VAL A 116 -1.83 1.55 -21.86
N VAL A 117 -2.01 1.79 -23.17
CA VAL A 117 -2.91 1.05 -24.04
C VAL A 117 -2.26 -0.31 -24.16
N ASP A 118 -2.55 -1.14 -23.19
CA ASP A 118 -2.70 -2.55 -23.39
C ASP A 118 -3.46 -3.09 -22.21
N ASN A 119 -4.35 -4.02 -22.51
CA ASN A 119 -5.14 -4.86 -21.59
C ASN A 119 -4.25 -5.73 -20.67
N LYS A 120 -3.03 -5.29 -20.37
CA LYS A 120 -1.97 -5.93 -19.60
C LYS A 120 -1.58 -5.16 -18.35
N VAL A 121 -1.93 -3.86 -18.22
CA VAL A 121 -2.06 -3.23 -16.90
C VAL A 121 -3.41 -3.65 -16.31
N VAL A 122 -3.59 -4.97 -16.18
CA VAL A 122 -4.63 -5.52 -15.33
C VAL A 122 -4.07 -5.38 -13.92
N GLY A 123 -4.24 -4.17 -13.36
CA GLY A 123 -4.31 -4.07 -11.92
C GLY A 123 -5.30 -5.13 -11.47
N SER A 124 -4.82 -6.12 -10.71
CA SER A 124 -5.69 -6.97 -9.92
C SER A 124 -6.28 -6.02 -8.89
N TRP A 125 -7.35 -5.34 -9.28
CA TRP A 125 -8.10 -4.41 -8.46
C TRP A 125 -9.37 -5.15 -8.07
N SER A 126 -9.22 -6.09 -7.14
CA SER A 126 -10.35 -6.82 -6.59
C SER A 126 -11.36 -5.81 -6.00
N GLY A 127 -12.58 -5.79 -6.53
CA GLY A 127 -13.66 -4.90 -6.06
C GLY A 127 -13.99 -3.71 -6.98
N TYR A 128 -13.14 -3.37 -7.95
CA TYR A 128 -13.49 -2.39 -8.97
C TYR A 128 -14.01 -3.09 -10.23
N GLY A 129 -15.16 -2.64 -10.74
CA GLY A 129 -15.72 -3.12 -12.02
C GLY A 129 -14.94 -2.64 -13.26
N CYS A 130 -13.73 -2.08 -13.07
CA CYS A 130 -12.84 -1.59 -14.11
C CYS A 130 -11.46 -2.24 -13.95
N LYS A 131 -10.93 -2.80 -15.03
CA LYS A 131 -9.61 -3.49 -15.04
C LYS A 131 -8.60 -2.78 -15.95
N GLY A 132 -8.58 -1.46 -15.92
CA GLY A 132 -7.66 -0.64 -16.71
C GLY A 132 -7.98 0.87 -16.61
N LEU A 133 -6.99 1.69 -16.96
CA LEU A 133 -7.08 3.15 -16.91
C LEU A 133 -8.16 3.71 -17.86
N ASP A 134 -8.36 3.11 -19.04
CA ASP A 134 -9.40 3.53 -19.97
C ASP A 134 -10.82 3.40 -19.36
N CYS A 135 -11.07 2.33 -18.61
CA CYS A 135 -12.34 2.15 -17.90
C CYS A 135 -12.50 3.15 -16.74
N LEU A 136 -11.42 3.43 -15.99
CA LEU A 136 -11.46 4.43 -14.92
C LEU A 136 -11.74 5.83 -15.46
N SER A 137 -11.13 6.21 -16.58
CA SER A 137 -11.31 7.53 -17.20
C SER A 137 -12.76 7.84 -17.57
N LYS A 138 -13.52 6.80 -17.92
CA LYS A 138 -14.93 6.89 -18.35
C LYS A 138 -15.91 6.74 -17.19
N LYS A 139 -15.46 6.37 -15.99
CA LYS A 139 -16.34 6.19 -14.83
C LYS A 139 -16.26 7.36 -13.85
N LYS A 140 -17.41 7.71 -13.31
CA LYS A 140 -17.51 8.56 -12.13
C LYS A 140 -17.21 7.72 -10.89
N LEU A 141 -15.98 7.80 -10.38
CA LEU A 141 -15.53 7.03 -9.21
C LEU A 141 -16.02 7.63 -7.89
N SER A 142 -16.14 8.95 -7.83
CA SER A 142 -16.70 9.67 -6.68
C SER A 142 -17.32 11.00 -7.11
N ARG A 143 -17.89 11.77 -6.17
CA ARG A 143 -18.38 13.13 -6.45
C ARG A 143 -17.24 14.07 -6.89
N GLU A 144 -16.05 13.87 -6.31
CA GLU A 144 -14.85 14.68 -6.56
C GLU A 144 -14.05 14.18 -7.76
N CYS A 145 -14.29 12.93 -8.18
CA CYS A 145 -13.55 12.28 -9.23
C CYS A 145 -14.44 12.03 -10.47
N VAL A 146 -14.69 13.11 -11.21
CA VAL A 146 -15.39 13.13 -12.51
C VAL A 146 -14.33 13.29 -13.61
N ASN A 147 -14.22 12.32 -14.53
CA ASN A 147 -13.21 12.26 -15.59
C ASN A 147 -11.74 12.23 -15.08
N CYS A 148 -11.49 11.70 -13.88
CA CYS A 148 -10.12 11.45 -13.42
C CYS A 148 -9.42 10.42 -14.32
N PHE A 149 -8.09 10.42 -14.32
CA PHE A 149 -7.27 9.48 -15.12
C PHE A 149 -7.37 9.69 -16.64
N ASP A 150 -7.94 10.80 -17.10
CA ASP A 150 -7.79 11.28 -18.47
C ASP A 150 -6.41 11.94 -18.65
N LEU A 151 -5.38 11.10 -18.85
CA LEU A 151 -3.99 11.52 -19.05
C LEU A 151 -3.80 12.39 -20.31
N GLY A 152 -4.69 12.27 -21.29
CA GLY A 152 -4.64 13.05 -22.53
C GLY A 152 -5.30 14.43 -22.42
N GLY A 153 -6.10 14.67 -21.39
CA GLY A 153 -6.90 15.88 -21.25
C GLY A 153 -6.76 16.53 -19.88
N ALA A 154 -7.78 16.37 -19.03
CA ALA A 154 -7.92 17.15 -17.81
C ALA A 154 -6.81 16.91 -16.78
N GLU A 155 -6.26 15.70 -16.72
CA GLU A 155 -5.27 15.29 -15.71
C GLU A 155 -3.89 15.89 -16.02
N ASN A 156 -3.48 15.91 -17.30
CA ASN A 156 -2.24 16.54 -17.74
C ASN A 156 -2.14 18.02 -17.32
N GLN A 157 -3.24 18.77 -17.49
CA GLN A 157 -3.26 20.19 -17.13
C GLN A 157 -3.03 20.46 -15.64
N ARG A 158 -3.20 19.47 -14.76
CA ARG A 158 -2.97 19.62 -13.30
C ARG A 158 -1.49 19.58 -12.92
N TYR A 159 -0.67 18.83 -13.66
CA TYR A 159 0.74 18.62 -13.31
C TYR A 159 1.70 19.43 -14.20
N VAL A 160 1.23 19.97 -15.33
CA VAL A 160 2.05 20.84 -16.20
C VAL A 160 1.85 22.33 -15.88
N LYS A 161 0.72 22.71 -15.27
CA LYS A 161 0.42 24.10 -14.92
C LYS A 161 0.17 24.24 -13.43
N SER A 162 0.95 25.12 -12.80
CA SER A 162 0.76 25.50 -11.40
C SER A 162 -0.53 26.32 -11.27
N LYS A 163 -1.36 25.97 -10.30
CA LYS A 163 -2.53 26.73 -9.86
C LYS A 163 -2.27 27.48 -8.55
N GLY A 164 -1.21 27.12 -7.82
CA GLY A 164 -0.81 27.75 -6.58
C GLY A 164 0.67 27.57 -6.24
N LYS A 165 1.13 28.29 -5.21
CA LYS A 165 2.54 28.30 -4.76
C LYS A 165 3.04 26.97 -4.19
N ASN A 166 2.13 26.06 -3.85
CA ASN A 166 2.44 24.77 -3.23
C ASN A 166 2.28 23.60 -4.21
N ASP A 167 2.07 23.89 -5.50
CA ASP A 167 1.94 22.86 -6.52
C ASP A 167 3.33 22.48 -7.02
N PHE A 168 3.57 21.17 -7.11
CA PHE A 168 4.78 20.63 -7.75
C PHE A 168 4.47 20.34 -9.21
N LEU A 169 5.25 20.91 -10.13
CA LEU A 169 5.13 20.57 -11.54
C LEU A 169 5.79 19.22 -11.81
N LEU A 170 5.31 18.54 -12.85
CA LEU A 170 5.87 17.27 -13.28
C LEU A 170 7.38 17.38 -13.55
N ASP A 171 7.84 18.44 -14.21
CA ASP A 171 9.26 18.64 -14.49
C ASP A 171 10.09 18.83 -13.21
N ASP A 172 9.52 19.46 -12.18
CA ASP A 172 10.18 19.60 -10.88
C ASP A 172 10.35 18.22 -10.22
N VAL A 173 9.29 17.40 -10.22
CA VAL A 173 9.32 16.04 -9.64
C VAL A 173 10.27 15.12 -10.41
N LEU A 174 10.24 15.18 -11.75
CA LEU A 174 11.15 14.41 -12.60
C LEU A 174 12.60 14.86 -12.41
N GLY A 175 12.84 16.17 -12.19
CA GLY A 175 14.15 16.74 -11.93
C GLY A 175 14.77 16.33 -10.59
N LEU A 176 13.97 15.89 -9.60
CA LEU A 176 14.46 15.38 -8.31
C LEU A 176 15.15 14.01 -8.44
N GLY A 177 14.87 13.26 -9.51
CA GLY A 177 15.36 11.91 -9.71
C GLY A 177 16.21 11.76 -10.96
N SER A 178 17.22 10.89 -10.91
CA SER A 178 17.94 10.42 -12.09
C SER A 178 17.67 8.92 -12.28
N GLY A 179 17.06 8.51 -13.39
CA GLY A 179 16.88 7.10 -13.75
C GLY A 179 15.42 6.64 -13.88
N GLU A 180 15.15 5.37 -13.53
CA GLU A 180 13.81 4.76 -13.61
C GLU A 180 12.91 5.31 -12.49
N ILE A 181 11.82 5.98 -12.86
CA ILE A 181 10.80 6.46 -11.92
C ILE A 181 9.65 5.46 -11.90
N ARG A 182 9.21 5.08 -10.68
CA ARG A 182 8.03 4.25 -10.47
C ARG A 182 6.93 5.09 -9.85
N ILE A 183 5.81 5.13 -10.53
CA ILE A 183 4.62 5.89 -10.10
C ILE A 183 3.63 4.88 -9.49
N GLY A 184 3.22 5.15 -8.25
CA GLY A 184 2.16 4.41 -7.57
C GLY A 184 0.87 5.24 -7.57
N PHE A 185 -0.24 4.61 -7.94
CA PHE A 185 -1.57 5.22 -7.86
C PHE A 185 -2.32 4.67 -6.65
N ASP A 186 -2.75 5.57 -5.76
CA ASP A 186 -3.67 5.23 -4.66
C ASP A 186 -5.09 5.72 -4.99
N ILE A 187 -6.05 4.78 -5.02
CA ILE A 187 -7.45 5.06 -5.38
C ILE A 187 -8.30 4.89 -4.13
N GLY A 188 -8.36 5.95 -3.31
CA GLY A 188 -9.14 6.01 -2.07
C GLY A 188 -10.39 6.89 -2.21
N GLY A 189 -11.51 6.41 -1.66
CA GLY A 189 -12.75 7.19 -1.52
C GLY A 189 -12.81 7.98 -0.22
N GLY A 190 -12.04 9.06 -0.09
CA GLY A 190 -12.25 10.10 0.91
C GLY A 190 -11.56 9.96 2.29
N LEU A 191 -11.32 11.14 2.88
CA LEU A 191 -10.54 11.55 4.07
C LEU A 191 -9.03 11.28 4.09
N LEU A 192 -8.57 10.26 3.38
CA LEU A 192 -7.17 10.12 2.98
C LEU A 192 -7.15 10.31 1.47
N GLY A 193 -6.77 11.51 1.04
CA GLY A 193 -6.72 11.87 -0.37
C GLY A 193 -5.83 10.93 -1.17
N LEU A 194 -5.97 10.99 -2.50
CA LEU A 194 -5.01 10.42 -3.45
C LEU A 194 -3.58 10.77 -2.99
N VAL A 195 -2.86 9.78 -2.45
CA VAL A 195 -1.42 9.90 -2.23
C VAL A 195 -0.77 9.25 -3.44
N GLU A 196 -0.37 10.07 -4.41
CA GLU A 196 0.58 9.63 -5.41
C GLU A 196 1.94 9.45 -4.71
N GLN A 197 2.25 8.22 -4.33
CA GLN A 197 3.55 7.91 -3.73
C GLN A 197 4.55 7.65 -4.85
N VAL A 198 5.30 8.68 -5.22
CA VAL A 198 6.51 8.53 -6.04
C VAL A 198 7.59 7.90 -5.16
N CYS A 199 7.73 6.58 -5.26
CA CYS A 199 8.72 5.84 -4.49
C CYS A 199 10.00 5.71 -5.35
N GLY A 200 10.89 6.69 -5.26
CA GLY A 200 12.22 6.61 -5.86
C GLY A 200 13.13 5.71 -5.02
N ARG A 201 13.57 4.56 -5.56
CA ARG A 201 14.74 3.85 -5.00
C ARG A 201 15.97 4.22 -5.80
N ARG A 202 16.95 4.79 -5.11
CA ARG A 202 18.34 4.82 -5.55
C ARG A 202 18.90 3.40 -5.36
N TRP A 203 19.35 2.77 -6.44
CA TRP A 203 20.27 1.63 -6.35
C TRP A 203 21.69 2.19 -6.40
#